data_AF-A0A0C3JP17-F1
#
_entry.id   AF-A0A0C3JP17-F1
#
_cell.length_a   1.000
_cell.length_b   1.000
_cell.length_c   1.000
_cell.angle_alpha   90.00
_cell.angle_beta   90.00
_cell.angle_gamma   90.00
#
_symmetry.space_group_name_H-M   'P 1'
#
loop_
_entity.id
_entity.type
_entity.pdbx_description
1 polymer ?
#
loop_
_entity_poly.entity_id
_entity_poly.type
_entity_poly.pdbx_seq_one_letter_code
_entity_poly.pdbx_strand_id
1 'polypeptide(L)'
;MSTTTVFGFFALSGGQRVQSSRPGATSKTYHCFYDTTVQCTSGMVFPAQLRVYSPFNDTVHVDDTVAFVVARTYIPASIPKDTILLEASDVIPLPGDPASEEYKAALPDCPCPFVFGLGIVTSHAITLPDGVSKAFSVTASDYVWDANQMTSVV
;
A
#
# COMPACT_ATOMS: atom_id res chain seq x y z
N MET A 1 -3.61 -20.78 -1.42
CA MET A 1 -3.18 -19.50 -1.99
C MET A 1 -3.63 -18.43 -1.02
N SER A 2 -2.72 -17.62 -0.48
CA SER A 2 -3.03 -16.50 0.41
C SER A 2 -2.62 -15.20 -0.25
N THR A 3 -3.31 -14.12 0.06
CA THR A 3 -2.97 -12.78 -0.44
C THR A 3 -3.50 -11.74 0.53
N THR A 4 -2.79 -10.62 0.65
CA THR A 4 -3.31 -9.42 1.30
C THR A 4 -3.16 -8.28 0.30
N THR A 5 -4.26 -7.61 0.00
CA THR A 5 -4.30 -6.51 -0.95
C THR A 5 -4.96 -5.32 -0.29
N VAL A 6 -4.41 -4.15 -0.57
CA VAL A 6 -4.98 -2.86 -0.20
C VAL A 6 -5.37 -2.11 -1.47
N PHE A 7 -6.48 -1.40 -1.42
CA PHE A 7 -6.87 -0.49 -2.48
C PHE A 7 -7.54 0.76 -1.93
N GLY A 8 -7.34 1.89 -2.58
CA GLY A 8 -7.87 3.17 -2.12
C GLY A 8 -7.05 4.33 -2.67
N PHE A 9 -7.26 5.51 -2.09
CA PHE A 9 -6.56 6.72 -2.48
C PHE A 9 -5.34 6.94 -1.58
N PHE A 10 -4.19 7.19 -2.20
CA PHE A 10 -2.92 7.39 -1.52
C PHE A 10 -2.28 8.68 -2.02
N ALA A 11 -1.79 9.51 -1.10
CA ALA A 11 -0.91 10.62 -1.43
C ALA A 11 0.49 10.08 -1.72
N LEU A 12 1.08 10.49 -2.84
CA LEU A 12 2.40 10.11 -3.28
C LEU A 12 3.38 11.23 -2.94
N SER A 13 4.52 10.88 -2.34
CA SER A 13 5.58 11.82 -2.03
C SER A 13 6.96 11.18 -2.17
N GLY A 14 8.00 11.99 -2.32
CA GLY A 14 9.38 11.52 -2.34
C GLY A 14 9.67 10.59 -3.52
N GLY A 15 9.00 10.81 -4.65
CA GLY A 15 9.06 9.92 -5.80
C GLY A 15 10.49 9.68 -6.30
N GLN A 16 10.91 8.41 -6.37
CA GLN A 16 12.24 8.02 -6.85
C GLN A 16 12.18 6.85 -7.81
N ARG A 17 12.77 7.02 -8.99
CA ARG A 17 12.91 5.94 -9.97
C ARG A 17 14.22 5.19 -9.77
N VAL A 18 14.12 3.90 -9.51
CA VAL A 18 15.26 3.01 -9.24
C VAL A 18 15.29 1.88 -10.25
N GLN A 19 16.48 1.59 -10.77
CA GLN A 19 16.72 0.42 -11.61
C GLN A 19 16.91 -0.82 -10.71
N SER A 20 16.07 -1.84 -10.89
CA SER A 20 16.27 -3.16 -10.29
C SER A 20 16.84 -4.12 -11.33
N SER A 21 17.85 -4.88 -10.94
CA SER A 21 18.39 -5.99 -11.74
C SER A 21 18.37 -7.25 -10.90
N ARG A 22 17.70 -8.29 -11.37
CA ARG A 22 17.81 -9.61 -10.73
C ARG A 22 19.22 -10.16 -10.98
N PRO A 23 19.82 -10.88 -10.01
CA PRO A 23 21.10 -11.54 -10.23
C PRO A 23 21.06 -12.44 -11.48
N GLY A 24 21.93 -12.19 -12.44
CA GLY A 24 22.00 -12.95 -13.70
C GLY A 24 21.00 -12.54 -14.80
N ALA A 25 20.15 -11.53 -14.57
CA ALA A 25 19.25 -11.01 -15.61
C ALA A 25 19.96 -9.98 -16.50
N THR A 26 19.76 -10.09 -17.81
CA THR A 26 20.19 -9.09 -18.80
C THR A 26 19.17 -7.97 -18.98
N SER A 27 17.92 -8.18 -18.57
CA SER A 27 16.88 -7.16 -18.60
C SER A 27 16.97 -6.25 -17.36
N LYS A 28 16.85 -4.95 -17.62
CA LYS A 28 16.73 -3.93 -16.58
C LYS A 28 15.25 -3.67 -16.33
N THR A 29 14.82 -3.79 -15.08
CA THR A 29 13.48 -3.37 -14.65
C THR A 29 13.63 -2.05 -13.92
N TYR A 30 12.65 -1.16 -14.03
CA TYR A 30 12.62 0.08 -13.27
C TYR A 30 11.36 0.12 -12.44
N HIS A 31 11.48 0.68 -11.24
CA HIS A 31 10.36 0.93 -10.36
C HIS A 31 10.40 2.37 -9.87
N CYS A 32 9.23 2.97 -9.70
CA CYS A 32 9.08 4.19 -8.93
C CYS A 32 8.72 3.82 -7.49
N PHE A 33 9.43 4.41 -6.54
CA PHE A 33 9.17 4.32 -5.12
C PHE A 33 8.56 5.63 -4.65
N TYR A 34 7.52 5.55 -3.84
CA TYR A 34 6.89 6.69 -3.20
C TYR A 34 6.70 6.41 -1.72
N ASP A 35 6.95 7.42 -0.89
CA ASP A 35 6.52 7.41 0.50
C ASP A 35 5.03 7.80 0.55
N THR A 36 4.27 7.05 1.35
CA THR A 36 2.83 7.24 1.52
C THR A 36 2.41 6.79 2.93
N THR A 37 1.11 6.80 3.19
CA THR A 37 0.57 6.35 4.48
C THR A 37 -0.69 5.50 4.30
N VAL A 38 -0.93 4.62 5.27
CA VAL A 38 -2.20 3.90 5.41
C VAL A 38 -2.96 4.52 6.59
N GLN A 39 -4.06 5.20 6.29
CA GLN A 39 -4.94 5.79 7.29
C GLN A 39 -6.05 4.82 7.70
N CYS A 40 -6.25 4.64 9.00
CA CYS A 40 -7.32 3.82 9.54
C CYS A 40 -8.53 4.67 9.93
N THR A 41 -9.70 4.06 9.96
CA THR A 41 -10.96 4.69 10.43
C THR A 41 -10.90 5.15 11.87
N SER A 42 -9.97 4.62 12.67
CA SER A 42 -9.66 5.08 14.03
C SER A 42 -8.90 6.42 14.09
N GLY A 43 -8.45 6.95 12.95
CA GLY A 43 -7.57 8.13 12.86
C GLY A 43 -6.08 7.80 13.00
N MET A 44 -5.72 6.54 13.23
CA MET A 44 -4.32 6.10 13.22
C MET A 44 -3.76 6.15 11.80
N VAL A 45 -2.50 6.56 11.67
CA VAL A 45 -1.79 6.67 10.39
C VAL A 45 -0.49 5.88 10.48
N PHE A 46 -0.28 4.96 9.54
CA PHE A 46 0.91 4.13 9.46
C PHE A 46 1.77 4.50 8.26
N PRO A 47 3.11 4.59 8.42
CA PRO A 47 3.99 4.84 7.28
C PRO A 47 3.96 3.65 6.31
N ALA A 48 3.94 3.96 5.02
CA ALA A 48 3.95 2.97 3.96
C ALA A 48 4.88 3.40 2.82
N GLN A 49 5.43 2.44 2.11
CA GLN A 49 6.21 2.68 0.90
C GLN A 49 5.58 1.93 -0.27
N LEU A 50 5.30 2.67 -1.33
CA LEU A 50 4.69 2.17 -2.55
C LEU A 50 5.75 1.93 -3.61
N ARG A 51 5.78 0.72 -4.17
CA ARG A 51 6.58 0.38 -5.34
C ARG A 51 5.67 0.16 -6.54
N VAL A 52 5.94 0.90 -7.60
CA VAL A 52 5.19 0.89 -8.86
C VAL A 52 6.12 0.47 -9.98
N TYR A 53 5.70 -0.45 -10.84
CA TYR A 53 6.45 -0.75 -12.06
C TYR A 53 6.52 0.48 -12.97
N SER A 54 7.72 0.83 -13.43
CA SER A 54 7.97 2.03 -14.22
C SER A 54 8.55 1.65 -15.58
N PRO A 55 7.78 1.75 -16.68
CA PRO A 55 8.32 1.53 -18.02
C PRO A 55 9.40 2.56 -18.39
N PHE A 56 10.12 2.34 -19.49
CA PHE A 56 11.34 3.11 -19.81
C PHE A 56 11.14 4.65 -19.85
N ASN A 57 10.01 5.11 -20.38
CA ASN A 57 9.66 6.53 -20.55
C ASN A 57 8.69 7.07 -19.50
N ASP A 58 8.49 6.33 -18.42
CA ASP A 58 7.57 6.73 -17.37
C ASP A 58 8.13 7.88 -16.53
N THR A 59 7.23 8.72 -16.03
CA THR A 59 7.58 9.94 -15.28
C THR A 59 7.15 9.78 -13.84
N VAL A 60 8.07 10.08 -12.93
CA VAL A 60 7.77 10.11 -11.49
C VAL A 60 6.70 11.17 -11.24
N HIS A 61 5.64 10.80 -10.53
CA HIS A 61 4.59 11.73 -10.13
C HIS A 61 5.15 12.77 -9.15
N VAL A 62 4.67 14.00 -9.27
CA VAL A 62 5.06 15.08 -8.36
C VAL A 62 4.53 14.81 -6.95
N ASP A 63 5.17 15.39 -5.95
CA ASP A 63 4.72 15.29 -4.57
C ASP A 63 3.27 15.81 -4.43
N ASP A 64 2.57 15.26 -3.44
CA ASP A 64 1.16 15.51 -3.13
C ASP A 64 0.16 15.03 -4.20
N THR A 65 0.63 14.34 -5.26
CA THR A 65 -0.26 13.63 -6.19
C THR A 65 -1.05 12.57 -5.43
N VAL A 66 -2.37 12.64 -5.48
CA VAL A 66 -3.23 11.57 -4.98
C VAL A 66 -3.54 10.59 -6.10
N ALA A 67 -3.34 9.31 -5.85
CA ALA A 67 -3.63 8.25 -6.82
C ALA A 67 -4.56 7.19 -6.23
N PHE A 68 -5.47 6.68 -7.05
CA PHE A 68 -6.11 5.41 -6.76
C PHE A 68 -5.11 4.28 -6.99
N VAL A 69 -4.86 3.48 -5.96
CA VAL A 69 -3.87 2.41 -5.98
C VAL A 69 -4.56 1.08 -5.68
N VAL A 70 -4.19 0.04 -6.39
CA VAL A 70 -4.44 -1.36 -6.03
C VAL A 70 -3.07 -2.02 -5.84
N ALA A 71 -2.81 -2.54 -4.64
CA ALA A 71 -1.49 -3.07 -4.30
C ALA A 71 -1.57 -4.30 -3.41
N ARG A 72 -0.70 -5.28 -3.68
CA ARG A 72 -0.40 -6.33 -2.70
C ARG A 72 0.38 -5.70 -1.55
N THR A 73 0.07 -6.09 -0.32
CA THR A 73 0.60 -5.43 0.88
C THR A 73 1.26 -6.41 1.83
N TYR A 74 2.41 -5.98 2.36
CA TYR A 74 3.02 -6.56 3.54
C TYR A 74 2.82 -5.62 4.74
N ILE A 75 2.10 -6.09 5.75
CA ILE A 75 1.88 -5.36 6.99
C ILE A 75 2.71 -6.05 8.09
N PRO A 76 3.83 -5.43 8.53
CA PRO A 76 4.68 -6.02 9.56
C PRO A 76 3.99 -6.03 10.93
N ALA A 77 4.24 -7.05 11.74
CA ALA A 77 3.67 -7.15 13.09
C ALA A 77 4.17 -6.05 14.06
N SER A 78 5.21 -5.34 13.67
CA SER A 78 5.91 -4.28 14.41
C SER A 78 5.43 -2.87 14.07
N ILE A 79 4.36 -2.69 13.28
CA ILE A 79 3.78 -1.35 13.04
C ILE A 79 3.47 -0.63 14.37
N PRO A 80 3.71 0.69 14.48
CA PRO A 80 4.19 1.61 13.44
C PRO A 80 5.73 1.70 13.29
N LYS A 81 6.52 0.87 13.99
CA LYS A 81 7.99 0.97 13.95
C LYS A 81 8.55 0.65 12.57
N ASP A 82 7.97 -0.35 11.90
CA ASP A 82 8.37 -0.77 10.57
C ASP A 82 7.34 -0.32 9.53
N THR A 83 7.81 -0.03 8.32
CA THR A 83 7.01 0.51 7.21
C THR A 83 6.18 -0.58 6.54
N ILE A 84 4.92 -0.28 6.20
CA ILE A 84 4.06 -1.13 5.37
C ILE A 84 4.59 -1.10 3.93
N LEU A 85 4.77 -2.27 3.31
CA LEU A 85 5.29 -2.33 1.93
C LEU A 85 4.15 -2.63 0.96
N LEU A 86 4.03 -1.83 -0.09
CA LEU A 86 3.00 -1.94 -1.11
C LEU A 86 3.63 -2.23 -2.48
N GLU A 87 3.17 -3.27 -3.16
CA GLU A 87 3.50 -3.58 -4.56
C GLU A 87 2.28 -3.31 -5.42
N ALA A 88 2.30 -2.21 -6.18
CA ALA A 88 1.16 -1.81 -7.01
C ALA A 88 0.98 -2.73 -8.22
N SER A 89 -0.26 -3.16 -8.46
CA SER A 89 -0.68 -3.66 -9.77
C SER A 89 -1.22 -2.52 -10.64
N ASP A 90 -1.93 -1.57 -10.02
CA ASP A 90 -2.60 -0.46 -10.69
C ASP A 90 -2.39 0.83 -9.91
N VAL A 91 -2.06 1.89 -10.64
CA VAL A 91 -1.92 3.25 -10.10
C VAL A 91 -2.55 4.22 -11.08
N ILE A 92 -3.58 4.93 -10.63
CA ILE A 92 -4.33 5.90 -11.43
C ILE A 92 -4.25 7.25 -10.71
N PRO A 93 -3.32 8.15 -11.10
CA PRO A 93 -3.22 9.48 -10.50
C PRO A 93 -4.47 10.28 -10.81
N LEU A 94 -4.97 11.01 -9.82
CA LEU A 94 -6.11 11.91 -9.99
C LEU A 94 -5.66 13.16 -10.76
N PRO A 95 -6.43 13.60 -11.76
CA PRO A 95 -6.05 14.72 -12.61
C PRO A 95 -6.12 16.04 -11.84
N GLY A 96 -5.27 16.99 -12.23
CA GLY A 96 -5.21 18.33 -11.65
C GLY A 96 -3.78 18.73 -11.32
N ASP A 97 -3.62 19.88 -10.70
CA ASP A 97 -2.34 20.37 -10.18
C ASP A 97 -2.29 20.14 -8.67
N PRO A 98 -1.46 19.20 -8.16
CA PRO A 98 -1.35 18.94 -6.73
C PRO A 98 -0.97 20.16 -5.86
N ALA A 99 -0.35 21.19 -6.46
CA ALA A 99 0.01 22.42 -5.76
C ALA A 99 -1.17 23.41 -5.60
N SER A 100 -2.29 23.19 -6.28
CA SER A 100 -3.48 24.05 -6.24
C SER A 100 -4.40 23.64 -5.08
N GLU A 101 -5.04 24.63 -4.44
CA GLU A 101 -6.02 24.36 -3.37
C GLU A 101 -7.32 23.76 -3.92
N GLU A 102 -7.66 24.08 -5.19
CA GLU A 102 -8.81 23.49 -5.88
C GLU A 102 -8.64 21.98 -6.12
N TYR A 103 -7.40 21.49 -6.21
CA TYR A 103 -7.12 20.06 -6.34
C TYR A 103 -7.67 19.27 -5.16
N LYS A 104 -7.38 19.71 -3.93
CA LYS A 104 -7.83 19.06 -2.69
C LYS A 104 -9.35 18.98 -2.62
N ALA A 105 -10.03 20.04 -3.07
CA ALA A 105 -11.50 20.10 -3.08
C ALA A 105 -12.14 19.12 -4.09
N ALA A 106 -11.39 18.71 -5.12
CA ALA A 106 -11.85 17.76 -6.14
C ALA A 106 -11.55 16.29 -5.80
N LEU A 107 -10.82 16.02 -4.72
CA LEU A 107 -10.47 14.66 -4.31
C LEU A 107 -11.68 13.89 -3.78
N PRO A 108 -11.76 12.57 -4.03
CA PRO A 108 -12.78 11.72 -3.40
C PRO A 108 -12.69 11.73 -1.88
N ASP A 109 -13.83 11.86 -1.21
CA ASP A 109 -13.95 11.75 0.25
C ASP A 109 -13.91 10.27 0.69
N CYS A 110 -12.74 9.65 0.53
CA CYS A 110 -12.48 8.27 0.90
C CYS A 110 -11.03 8.13 1.44
N PRO A 111 -10.74 8.69 2.63
CA PRO A 111 -9.37 8.81 3.14
C PRO A 111 -8.78 7.48 3.66
N CYS A 112 -9.63 6.50 4.01
CA CYS A 112 -9.19 5.21 4.51
C CYS A 112 -9.21 4.18 3.38
N PRO A 113 -8.08 3.56 3.00
CA PRO A 113 -8.08 2.49 2.03
C PRO A 113 -8.73 1.23 2.59
N PHE A 114 -9.21 0.38 1.69
CA PHE A 114 -9.80 -0.91 2.00
C PHE A 114 -8.73 -1.99 1.95
N VAL A 115 -8.75 -2.90 2.92
CA VAL A 115 -7.85 -4.06 2.96
C VAL A 115 -8.69 -5.32 2.82
N PHE A 116 -8.31 -6.18 1.88
CA PHE A 116 -8.85 -7.53 1.78
C PHE A 116 -7.73 -8.56 1.92
N GLY A 117 -8.01 -9.61 2.68
CA GLY A 117 -7.04 -10.67 2.95
C GLY A 117 -7.68 -12.03 2.82
N LEU A 118 -6.96 -12.95 2.17
CA LEU A 118 -7.24 -14.38 2.17
C LEU A 118 -6.05 -15.07 2.81
N GLY A 119 -6.28 -15.78 3.90
CA GLY A 119 -5.22 -16.39 4.69
C GLY A 119 -5.73 -17.50 5.60
N ILE A 120 -4.87 -17.91 6.53
CA ILE A 120 -5.18 -18.91 7.55
C ILE A 120 -5.58 -18.17 8.82
N VAL A 121 -6.71 -18.56 9.40
CA VAL A 121 -7.12 -18.09 10.73
C VAL A 121 -6.19 -18.72 11.78
N THR A 122 -5.47 -17.89 12.53
CA THR A 122 -4.44 -18.34 13.48
C THR A 122 -4.80 -18.10 14.94
N SER A 123 -5.89 -17.37 15.22
CA SER A 123 -6.37 -17.12 16.57
C SER A 123 -7.80 -17.62 16.80
N HIS A 124 -8.16 -17.75 18.07
CA HIS A 124 -9.57 -17.77 18.46
C HIS A 124 -10.20 -16.40 18.22
N ALA A 125 -11.52 -16.40 18.05
CA ALA A 125 -12.28 -15.17 17.94
C ALA A 125 -12.21 -14.36 19.24
N ILE A 126 -11.85 -13.09 19.14
CA ILE A 126 -11.89 -12.10 20.22
C ILE A 126 -13.11 -11.19 20.03
N THR A 127 -13.74 -10.76 21.12
CA THR A 127 -14.79 -9.74 21.05
C THR A 127 -14.14 -8.35 21.01
N LEU A 128 -14.54 -7.53 20.05
CA LEU A 128 -14.05 -6.16 19.88
C LEU A 128 -14.62 -5.22 20.97
N PRO A 129 -14.07 -4.00 21.12
CA PRO A 129 -14.51 -3.05 22.15
C PRO A 129 -15.99 -2.66 22.10
N ASP A 130 -16.67 -2.87 20.96
CA ASP A 130 -18.11 -2.64 20.81
C ASP A 130 -18.98 -3.70 21.52
N GLY A 131 -18.37 -4.77 22.04
CA GLY A 131 -19.04 -5.86 22.75
C GLY A 131 -19.85 -6.80 21.85
N VAL A 132 -19.93 -6.55 20.55
CA VAL A 132 -20.78 -7.29 19.60
C VAL A 132 -19.95 -7.93 18.48
N SER A 133 -19.00 -7.18 17.91
CA SER A 133 -18.19 -7.64 16.81
C SER A 133 -17.13 -8.62 17.27
N LYS A 134 -16.80 -9.58 16.41
CA LYS A 134 -15.74 -10.57 16.65
C LYS A 134 -14.65 -10.41 15.60
N ALA A 135 -13.40 -10.47 16.05
CA ALA A 135 -12.22 -10.44 15.20
C ALA A 135 -11.39 -11.71 15.41
N PHE A 136 -10.59 -12.07 14.43
CA PHE A 136 -9.64 -13.18 14.50
C PHE A 136 -8.40 -12.83 13.69
N SER A 137 -7.25 -13.29 14.16
CA SER A 137 -6.00 -13.11 13.43
C SER A 137 -6.02 -13.92 12.15
N VAL A 138 -5.75 -13.26 11.04
CA VAL A 138 -5.54 -13.88 9.73
C VAL A 138 -4.09 -13.69 9.33
N THR A 139 -3.42 -14.81 9.04
CA THR A 139 -2.05 -14.81 8.52
C THR A 139 -2.05 -15.13 7.04
N ALA A 140 -1.39 -14.30 6.24
CA ALA A 140 -1.25 -14.47 4.80
C ALA A 140 0.22 -14.32 4.39
N SER A 141 0.66 -15.19 3.48
CA SER A 141 1.98 -15.11 2.85
C SER A 141 1.80 -14.75 1.38
N ASP A 142 2.49 -13.71 0.93
CA ASP A 142 2.47 -13.25 -0.47
C ASP A 142 3.86 -12.71 -0.85
N TYR A 143 4.15 -12.68 -2.15
CA TYR A 143 5.41 -12.13 -2.66
C TYR A 143 5.27 -10.61 -2.83
N VAL A 144 5.67 -9.86 -1.80
CA VAL A 144 5.67 -8.40 -1.82
C VAL A 144 7.09 -7.95 -2.05
N TRP A 145 7.24 -7.11 -3.06
CA TRP A 145 8.52 -6.70 -3.59
C TRP A 145 9.37 -7.88 -4.12
N ASP A 146 10.53 -8.13 -3.50
CA ASP A 146 11.51 -9.14 -3.92
C ASP A 146 11.61 -10.32 -2.94
N ALA A 147 10.68 -10.41 -1.98
CA ALA A 147 10.66 -11.46 -0.98
C ALA A 147 9.26 -12.01 -0.75
N ASN A 148 9.20 -13.27 -0.32
CA ASN A 148 7.97 -13.80 0.28
C ASN A 148 7.85 -13.20 1.68
N GLN A 149 6.77 -12.46 1.90
CA GLN A 149 6.49 -11.74 3.15
C GLN A 149 5.27 -12.35 3.83
N MET A 150 5.27 -12.33 5.17
CA MET A 150 4.18 -12.86 5.99
C MET A 150 3.49 -11.75 6.75
N THR A 151 2.23 -11.47 6.39
CA THR A 151 1.36 -10.50 7.05
C THR A 151 0.47 -11.19 8.07
N SER A 152 0.28 -10.59 9.24
CA SER A 152 -0.75 -11.00 10.22
C SER A 152 -1.57 -9.79 10.64
N VAL A 153 -2.89 -9.86 10.49
CA VAL A 153 -3.85 -8.79 10.81
C VAL A 153 -4.96 -9.31 11.70
N VAL A 154 -5.52 -8.45 12.56
CA VAL A 154 -6.61 -8.75 13.50
C VAL A 154 -7.78 -7.83 13.25
#